data_AF-A0A947LBK7-F1
#
_entry.id   AF-A0A947LBK7-F1
#
_cell.length_a   1.000
_cell.length_b   1.000
_cell.length_c   1.000
_cell.angle_alpha   90.00
_cell.angle_beta   90.00
_cell.angle_gamma   90.00
#
_symmetry.space_group_name_H-M   'P 1'
#
loop_
_entity.id
_entity.type
_entity.pdbx_description
1 polymer ?
#
loop_
_entity_poly.entity_id
_entity_poly.type
_entity_poly.pdbx_seq_one_letter_code
_entity_poly.pdbx_strand_id
1 'polypeptide(L)'
;MKHVLLILLTTALFSSPGISQERIYRCGNEYTNTLQDAQARGCKLIEGGNLTVVKSTRPAATANAAAPVRQASASPTAGQRVDPTAQRERDSDARLILESELRKAETRQAELLKEYNNGEPEKMGSEARNYQKYLDRVAEYKASLARNESDIAGIRRELERLPGANERPSASK
;
A
#
# COMPACT_ATOMS: atom_id res chain seq x y z
N MET A 1 2.55 72.14 -14.38
CA MET A 1 2.12 70.77 -14.77
C MET A 1 3.33 69.95 -15.26
N LYS A 2 4.25 69.54 -14.36
CA LYS A 2 5.48 68.82 -14.75
C LYS A 2 5.99 67.82 -13.68
N HIS A 3 5.17 67.54 -12.66
CA HIS A 3 5.50 66.58 -11.58
C HIS A 3 4.57 65.36 -11.53
N VAL A 4 3.62 65.24 -12.45
CA VAL A 4 2.71 64.08 -12.49
C VAL A 4 3.35 62.87 -13.17
N LEU A 5 4.51 63.04 -13.84
CA LEU A 5 5.19 61.97 -14.56
C LEU A 5 6.39 61.37 -13.79
N LEU A 6 6.50 61.62 -12.48
CA LEU A 6 7.62 61.18 -11.63
C LEU A 6 7.17 60.42 -10.38
N ILE A 7 6.09 59.63 -10.50
CA ILE A 7 5.85 58.47 -9.63
C ILE A 7 5.95 57.22 -10.50
N LEU A 8 7.19 57.03 -10.96
CA LEU A 8 7.77 55.74 -11.24
C LEU A 8 7.36 54.74 -10.14
N LEU A 9 6.77 53.61 -10.54
CA LEU A 9 7.59 52.40 -10.73
C LEU A 9 8.12 51.83 -9.40
N THR A 10 7.30 51.59 -8.37
CA THR A 10 7.79 51.00 -7.09
C THR A 10 6.78 50.13 -6.31
N THR A 11 5.88 49.37 -6.95
CA THR A 11 5.14 48.31 -6.24
C THR A 11 5.00 47.01 -7.03
N ALA A 12 6.13 46.51 -7.55
CA ALA A 12 6.32 45.08 -7.77
C ALA A 12 6.84 44.45 -6.46
N LEU A 13 5.96 44.32 -5.45
CA LEU A 13 6.27 43.49 -4.28
C LEU A 13 5.88 42.04 -4.57
N PHE A 14 6.92 41.27 -4.88
CA PHE A 14 7.06 39.83 -4.71
C PHE A 14 6.01 39.21 -3.76
N SER A 15 5.06 38.45 -4.32
CA SER A 15 4.38 37.40 -3.58
C SER A 15 5.29 36.17 -3.57
N SER A 16 6.13 36.04 -2.54
CA SER A 16 6.90 34.82 -2.31
C SER A 16 5.97 33.67 -1.92
N PRO A 17 6.02 32.50 -2.56
CA PRO A 17 5.47 31.29 -1.97
C PRO A 17 6.31 30.94 -0.74
N GLY A 18 5.73 31.11 0.45
CA GLY A 18 6.34 30.66 1.69
C GLY A 18 6.46 29.15 1.68
N ILE A 19 7.67 28.63 1.43
CA ILE A 19 7.98 27.23 1.71
C ILE A 19 7.99 27.12 3.23
N SER A 20 6.92 26.60 3.81
CA SER A 20 6.88 26.27 5.24
C SER A 20 7.82 25.09 5.47
N GLN A 21 9.09 25.39 5.74
CA GLN A 21 10.09 24.43 6.23
C GLN A 21 9.68 24.08 7.66
N GLU A 22 9.07 22.91 7.84
CA GLU A 22 8.67 22.42 9.17
C GLU A 22 9.93 22.19 10.00
N ARG A 23 10.06 22.94 11.11
CA ARG A 23 11.25 22.91 11.98
C ARG A 23 11.28 21.61 12.78
N ILE A 24 12.36 20.84 12.65
CA ILE A 24 12.54 19.56 13.35
C ILE A 24 13.55 19.76 14.49
N TYR A 25 13.19 19.27 15.69
CA TYR A 25 14.01 19.35 16.88
C TYR A 25 14.50 17.96 17.27
N ARG A 26 15.77 17.83 17.67
CA ARG A 26 16.35 16.60 18.19
C ARG A 26 16.59 16.68 19.69
N CYS A 27 15.97 15.76 20.40
CA CYS A 27 16.02 15.59 21.84
C CYS A 27 16.84 14.33 22.16
N GLY A 28 18.16 14.37 21.98
CA GLY A 28 19.02 13.17 22.11
C GLY A 28 18.83 12.17 20.95
N ASN A 29 17.95 11.17 21.13
CA ASN A 29 17.63 10.14 20.12
C ASN A 29 16.24 10.32 19.49
N GLU A 30 15.40 11.21 20.02
CA GLU A 30 14.03 11.42 19.56
C GLU A 30 13.92 12.69 18.71
N TYR A 31 13.05 12.67 17.70
CA TYR A 31 12.77 13.80 16.82
C TYR A 31 11.32 14.26 17.01
N THR A 32 11.13 15.58 17.13
CA THR A 32 9.80 16.18 17.23
C THR A 32 9.65 17.37 16.28
N ASN A 33 8.44 17.59 15.79
CA ASN A 33 8.04 18.76 15.00
C ASN A 33 7.29 19.82 15.84
N THR A 34 7.06 19.56 17.14
CA THR A 34 6.33 20.47 18.04
C THR A 34 7.27 21.39 18.82
N LEU A 35 7.01 22.70 18.78
CA LEU A 35 7.79 23.71 19.48
C LEU A 35 7.71 23.58 21.01
N GLN A 36 6.52 23.25 21.54
CA GLN A 36 6.32 23.09 22.99
C GLN A 36 7.18 21.96 23.57
N ASP A 37 7.17 20.79 22.93
CA ASP A 37 7.93 19.64 23.42
C ASP A 37 9.44 19.87 23.27
N ALA A 38 9.84 20.55 22.20
CA ALA A 38 11.23 20.94 21.97
C ALA A 38 11.76 21.90 23.05
N GLN A 39 10.96 22.89 23.47
CA GLN A 39 11.34 23.83 24.53
C GLN A 39 11.37 23.15 25.91
N ALA A 40 10.36 22.34 26.22
CA ALA A 40 10.26 21.64 27.50
C ALA A 40 11.41 20.64 27.71
N ARG A 41 11.92 20.04 26.63
CA ARG A 41 12.98 19.03 26.67
C ARG A 41 14.36 19.57 26.25
N GLY A 42 14.50 20.88 26.04
CA GLY A 42 15.78 21.52 25.70
C GLY A 42 16.40 21.04 24.38
N CYS A 43 15.58 20.76 23.37
CA CYS A 43 15.99 20.13 22.13
C CYS A 43 16.65 21.11 21.14
N LYS A 44 17.59 20.60 20.34
CA LYS A 44 18.31 21.42 19.33
C LYS A 44 17.57 21.39 18.00
N LEU A 45 17.44 22.55 17.36
CA LEU A 45 16.90 22.66 15.99
C LEU A 45 17.89 22.00 15.02
N ILE A 46 17.39 21.09 14.19
CA ILE A 46 18.15 20.49 13.10
C ILE A 46 17.67 21.13 11.80
N GLU A 47 18.56 21.91 11.21
CA GLU A 47 18.33 22.62 9.95
C GLU A 47 19.22 21.97 8.87
N GLY A 48 18.61 21.30 7.89
CA GLY A 48 19.32 20.84 6.68
C GLY A 48 20.05 19.50 6.73
N GLY A 49 19.67 18.53 7.57
CA GLY A 49 20.17 17.14 7.48
C GLY A 49 19.33 16.28 6.53
N ASN A 50 19.94 15.29 5.85
CA ASN A 50 19.27 14.28 5.00
C ASN A 50 18.25 13.43 5.78
N LEU A 51 17.13 14.03 6.19
CA LEU A 51 16.02 13.41 6.91
C LEU A 51 14.82 13.39 5.98
N THR A 52 14.47 12.21 5.48
CA THR A 52 13.29 12.03 4.64
C THR A 52 12.06 11.92 5.54
N VAL A 53 11.32 13.03 5.69
CA VAL A 53 10.08 13.04 6.46
C VAL A 53 8.96 12.41 5.62
N VAL A 54 8.64 11.14 5.90
CA VAL A 54 7.43 10.50 5.35
C VAL A 54 6.24 10.94 6.20
N LYS A 55 5.45 11.88 5.69
CA LYS A 55 4.23 12.34 6.35
C LYS A 55 3.27 11.15 6.49
N SER A 56 2.98 10.75 7.72
CA SER A 56 1.91 9.78 7.98
C SER A 56 0.58 10.35 7.52
N THR A 57 -0.13 9.62 6.67
CA THR A 57 -1.50 9.93 6.26
C THR A 57 -2.41 9.71 7.46
N ARG A 58 -2.67 10.76 8.25
CA ARG A 58 -3.68 10.70 9.30
C ARG A 58 -5.04 10.40 8.63
N PRO A 59 -5.72 9.29 8.96
CA PRO A 59 -7.09 9.08 8.51
C PRO A 59 -7.94 10.24 9.04
N ALA A 60 -8.67 10.91 8.15
CA ALA A 60 -9.64 11.91 8.57
C ALA A 60 -10.67 11.21 9.45
N ALA A 61 -10.70 11.56 10.74
CA ALA A 61 -11.79 11.15 11.62
C ALA A 61 -13.10 11.68 11.01
N THR A 62 -14.04 10.78 10.74
CA THR A 62 -15.37 11.09 10.25
C THR A 62 -16.15 11.83 11.33
N ALA A 63 -16.09 13.17 11.30
CA ALA A 63 -17.02 14.01 12.02
C ALA A 63 -18.17 14.39 11.07
N ASN A 64 -19.37 13.92 11.40
CA ASN A 64 -20.63 14.35 10.80
C ASN A 64 -20.79 15.88 10.96
N ALA A 65 -21.00 16.59 9.85
CA ALA A 65 -22.04 17.62 9.67
C ALA A 65 -21.68 18.63 8.54
N ALA A 66 -22.55 18.65 7.51
CA ALA A 66 -23.00 19.79 6.71
C ALA A 66 -21.99 20.87 6.25
N ALA A 67 -21.48 20.73 5.02
CA ALA A 67 -21.45 21.73 3.94
C ALA A 67 -20.74 21.14 2.71
N PRO A 68 -21.17 21.39 1.45
CA PRO A 68 -20.46 20.89 0.28
C PRO A 68 -19.26 21.79 0.01
N VAL A 69 -18.19 21.63 0.78
CA VAL A 69 -16.88 22.13 0.38
C VAL A 69 -16.42 21.21 -0.75
N ARG A 70 -16.34 21.74 -1.96
CA ARG A 70 -15.79 21.05 -3.13
C ARG A 70 -14.45 20.45 -2.71
N GLN A 71 -14.41 19.12 -2.53
CA GLN A 71 -13.17 18.37 -2.44
C GLN A 71 -12.44 18.62 -3.76
N ALA A 72 -11.49 19.55 -3.74
CA ALA A 72 -10.39 19.49 -4.67
C ALA A 72 -9.68 18.18 -4.35
N SER A 73 -10.01 17.14 -5.11
CA SER A 73 -9.23 15.92 -5.20
C SER A 73 -7.80 16.39 -5.42
N ALA A 74 -6.96 16.29 -4.39
CA ALA A 74 -5.54 16.50 -4.57
C ALA A 74 -5.09 15.39 -5.52
N SER A 75 -5.02 15.74 -6.80
CA SER A 75 -4.51 14.87 -7.85
C SER A 75 -3.22 14.24 -7.35
N PRO A 76 -3.03 12.92 -7.51
CA PRO A 76 -1.75 12.31 -7.19
C PRO A 76 -0.71 13.08 -7.99
N THR A 77 0.35 13.47 -7.30
CA THR A 77 1.49 14.27 -7.75
C THR A 77 1.68 14.17 -9.27
N ALA A 78 1.28 15.22 -9.99
CA ALA A 78 1.51 15.34 -11.42
C ALA A 78 3.02 15.53 -11.63
N GLY A 79 3.77 14.43 -11.65
CA GLY A 79 5.24 14.49 -11.74
C GLY A 79 5.92 13.17 -12.12
N GLN A 80 5.30 12.02 -11.88
CA GLN A 80 5.73 10.74 -12.45
C GLN A 80 4.54 10.09 -13.12
N ARG A 81 4.14 10.65 -14.27
CA ARG A 81 3.36 9.85 -15.23
C ARG A 81 4.30 8.75 -15.68
N VAL A 82 4.10 7.55 -15.14
CA VAL A 82 4.84 6.41 -15.66
C VAL A 82 4.40 6.20 -17.09
N ASP A 83 5.36 5.93 -17.97
CA ASP A 83 5.07 5.69 -19.37
C ASP A 83 4.01 4.57 -19.51
N PRO A 84 2.95 4.76 -20.32
CA PRO A 84 1.87 3.78 -20.45
C PRO A 84 2.36 2.43 -20.99
N THR A 85 3.43 2.35 -21.77
CA THR A 85 4.01 1.07 -22.18
C THR A 85 4.70 0.39 -21.00
N ALA A 86 5.49 1.14 -20.23
CA ALA A 86 6.14 0.61 -19.02
C ALA A 86 5.12 0.16 -17.95
N GLN A 87 3.95 0.81 -17.87
CA GLN A 87 2.85 0.36 -17.01
C GLN A 87 2.27 -0.98 -17.49
N ARG A 88 2.00 -1.11 -18.79
CA ARG A 88 1.49 -2.37 -19.37
C ARG A 88 2.46 -3.53 -19.21
N GLU A 89 3.75 -3.29 -19.38
CA GLU A 89 4.80 -4.30 -19.16
C GLU A 89 4.76 -4.81 -17.71
N ARG A 90 4.75 -3.90 -16.73
CA ARG A 90 4.62 -4.29 -15.31
C ARG A 90 3.34 -5.04 -15.00
N ASP A 91 2.21 -4.61 -15.58
CA ASP A 91 0.94 -5.29 -15.38
C ASP A 91 0.96 -6.70 -15.99
N SER A 92 1.63 -6.88 -17.14
CA SER A 92 1.82 -8.20 -17.76
C SER A 92 2.74 -9.10 -16.93
N ASP A 93 3.83 -8.57 -16.38
CA ASP A 93 4.73 -9.31 -15.50
C ASP A 93 4.02 -9.72 -14.21
N ALA A 94 3.28 -8.79 -13.58
CA ALA A 94 2.49 -9.06 -12.39
C ALA A 94 1.48 -10.19 -12.64
N ARG A 95 0.81 -10.15 -13.80
CA ARG A 95 -0.12 -11.21 -14.21
C ARG A 95 0.57 -12.56 -14.35
N LEU A 96 1.71 -12.62 -15.04
CA LEU A 96 2.48 -13.86 -15.22
C LEU A 96 2.93 -14.46 -13.88
N ILE A 97 3.37 -13.61 -12.94
CA ILE A 97 3.77 -14.04 -11.60
C ILE A 97 2.57 -14.64 -10.87
N LEU A 98 1.45 -13.93 -10.81
CA LEU A 98 0.23 -14.42 -10.14
C LEU A 98 -0.33 -15.70 -10.77
N GLU A 99 -0.29 -15.83 -12.11
CA GLU A 99 -0.67 -17.07 -12.79
C GLU A 99 0.26 -18.23 -12.42
N SER A 100 1.55 -17.97 -12.28
CA SER A 100 2.52 -18.98 -11.84
C SER A 100 2.30 -19.39 -10.38
N GLU A 101 1.95 -18.45 -9.51
CA GLU A 101 1.64 -18.71 -8.10
C GLU A 101 0.32 -19.47 -7.96
N LEU A 102 -0.69 -19.10 -8.76
CA LEU A 102 -1.95 -19.82 -8.82
C LEU A 102 -1.73 -21.30 -9.18
N ARG A 103 -0.95 -21.58 -10.22
CA ARG A 103 -0.63 -22.97 -10.62
C ARG A 103 0.08 -23.74 -9.51
N LYS A 104 1.03 -23.11 -8.80
CA LYS A 104 1.71 -23.74 -7.66
C LYS A 104 0.74 -24.03 -6.51
N ALA A 105 -0.14 -23.09 -6.20
CA ALA A 105 -1.14 -23.25 -5.14
C ALA A 105 -2.14 -24.37 -5.49
N GLU A 106 -2.64 -24.41 -6.73
CA GLU A 106 -3.51 -25.47 -7.24
C GLU A 106 -2.82 -26.85 -7.24
N THR A 107 -1.54 -26.91 -7.59
CA THR A 107 -0.76 -28.16 -7.52
C THR A 107 -0.66 -28.66 -6.08
N ARG A 108 -0.30 -27.77 -5.14
CA ARG A 108 -0.27 -28.10 -3.71
C ARG A 108 -1.64 -28.51 -3.18
N GLN A 109 -2.71 -27.90 -3.68
CA GLN A 109 -4.08 -28.26 -3.30
C GLN A 109 -4.40 -29.70 -3.74
N ALA A 110 -4.05 -30.06 -4.98
CA ALA A 110 -4.23 -31.41 -5.49
C ALA A 110 -3.42 -32.46 -4.69
N GLU A 111 -2.18 -32.13 -4.33
CA GLU A 111 -1.33 -32.98 -3.48
C GLU A 111 -1.95 -33.17 -2.09
N LEU A 112 -2.36 -32.07 -1.43
CA LEU A 112 -3.02 -32.12 -0.12
C LEU A 112 -4.33 -32.91 -0.16
N LEU A 113 -5.13 -32.78 -1.22
CA LEU A 113 -6.37 -33.54 -1.38
C LEU A 113 -6.10 -35.04 -1.55
N LYS A 114 -5.04 -35.39 -2.29
CA LYS A 114 -4.60 -36.77 -2.46
C LYS A 114 -4.12 -37.38 -1.13
N GLU A 115 -3.33 -36.65 -0.36
CA GLU A 115 -2.86 -37.09 0.96
C GLU A 115 -3.99 -37.14 2.00
N TYR A 116 -4.91 -36.18 1.95
CA TYR A 116 -6.07 -36.15 2.82
C TYR A 116 -7.01 -37.34 2.58
N ASN A 117 -7.07 -37.85 1.35
CA ASN A 117 -7.80 -39.06 0.96
C ASN A 117 -9.23 -39.10 1.55
N ASN A 118 -10.04 -38.08 1.27
CA ASN A 118 -11.41 -37.92 1.79
C ASN A 118 -11.55 -37.94 3.32
N GLY A 119 -10.49 -37.59 4.05
CA GLY A 119 -10.48 -37.60 5.51
C GLY A 119 -9.94 -38.89 6.12
N GLU A 120 -9.51 -39.83 5.28
CA GLU A 120 -8.85 -41.06 5.68
C GLU A 120 -7.42 -41.14 5.10
N PRO A 121 -6.48 -40.26 5.52
CA PRO A 121 -5.08 -40.38 5.14
C PRO A 121 -4.54 -41.76 5.53
N GLU A 122 -3.59 -42.28 4.77
CA GLU A 122 -2.97 -43.57 5.09
C GLU A 122 -2.34 -43.55 6.49
N LYS A 123 -2.61 -44.58 7.29
CA LYS A 123 -2.05 -44.69 8.63
C LYS A 123 -0.56 -44.99 8.55
N MET A 124 0.26 -44.15 9.18
CA MET A 124 1.68 -44.41 9.28
C MET A 124 1.95 -45.40 10.43
N GLY A 125 3.00 -46.23 10.30
CA GLY A 125 3.29 -47.30 11.28
C GLY A 125 3.50 -46.80 12.72
N SER A 126 3.94 -45.55 12.90
CA SER A 126 4.08 -44.90 14.21
C SER A 126 2.75 -44.51 14.86
N GLU A 127 1.68 -44.38 14.08
CA GLU A 127 0.35 -43.91 14.51
C GLU A 127 -0.57 -45.07 14.90
N ALA A 128 -0.25 -46.30 14.49
CA ALA A 128 -0.94 -47.50 14.97
C ALA A 128 -0.87 -47.64 16.52
N ARG A 129 0.17 -47.07 17.14
CA ARG A 129 0.34 -47.06 18.61
C ARG A 129 -0.27 -45.83 19.29
N ASN A 130 -0.51 -44.76 18.55
CA ASN A 130 -1.06 -43.51 19.08
C ASN A 130 -2.05 -42.90 18.09
N TYR A 131 -3.33 -43.21 18.31
CA TYR A 131 -4.42 -42.74 17.47
C TYR A 131 -4.64 -41.22 17.53
N GLN A 132 -4.26 -40.55 18.63
CA GLN A 132 -4.37 -39.09 18.73
C GLN A 132 -3.51 -38.39 17.67
N LYS A 133 -2.29 -38.87 17.42
CA LYS A 133 -1.43 -38.33 16.36
C LYS A 133 -2.06 -38.41 14.97
N TYR A 134 -2.82 -39.48 14.71
CA TYR A 134 -3.56 -39.62 13.46
C TYR A 134 -4.63 -38.54 13.34
N LEU A 135 -5.43 -38.34 14.39
CA LEU A 135 -6.47 -37.30 14.43
C LEU A 135 -5.89 -35.89 14.25
N ASP A 136 -4.78 -35.61 14.93
CA ASP A 136 -4.09 -34.32 14.83
C ASP A 136 -3.60 -34.06 13.40
N ARG A 137 -3.05 -35.09 12.73
CA ARG A 137 -2.61 -34.98 11.33
C ARG A 137 -3.79 -34.80 10.36
N VAL A 138 -4.90 -35.50 10.56
CA VAL A 138 -6.13 -35.31 9.78
C VAL A 138 -6.62 -33.86 9.92
N ALA A 139 -6.60 -33.33 11.14
CA ALA A 139 -6.94 -31.94 11.41
C ALA A 139 -5.97 -30.96 10.73
N GLU A 140 -4.66 -31.24 10.76
CA GLU A 140 -3.64 -30.42 10.10
C GLU A 140 -3.78 -30.40 8.57
N TYR A 141 -4.08 -31.55 7.95
CA TYR A 141 -4.39 -31.61 6.53
C TYR A 141 -5.61 -30.77 6.18
N LYS A 142 -6.69 -30.88 6.97
CA LYS A 142 -7.90 -30.07 6.77
C LYS A 142 -7.62 -28.58 6.94
N ALA A 143 -6.82 -28.19 7.94
CA ALA A 143 -6.41 -26.80 8.13
C ALA A 143 -5.55 -26.30 6.97
N SER A 144 -4.63 -27.11 6.47
CA SER A 144 -3.77 -26.79 5.33
C SER A 144 -4.55 -26.63 4.03
N LEU A 145 -5.53 -27.51 3.78
CA LEU A 145 -6.46 -27.37 2.67
C LEU A 145 -7.22 -26.05 2.74
N ALA A 146 -7.80 -25.71 3.89
CA ALA A 146 -8.56 -24.47 4.06
C ALA A 146 -7.69 -23.21 3.85
N ARG A 147 -6.43 -23.22 4.33
CA ARG A 147 -5.48 -22.12 4.09
C ARG A 147 -5.16 -21.98 2.60
N ASN A 148 -4.83 -23.08 1.92
CA ASN A 148 -4.49 -23.05 0.51
C ASN A 148 -5.70 -22.66 -0.37
N GLU A 149 -6.92 -23.09 -0.02
CA GLU A 149 -8.15 -22.61 -0.67
C GLU A 149 -8.33 -21.09 -0.55
N SER A 150 -8.02 -20.53 0.62
CA SER A 150 -8.03 -19.07 0.82
C SER A 150 -6.97 -18.38 -0.02
N ASP A 151 -5.76 -18.95 -0.15
CA ASP A 151 -4.69 -18.41 -0.98
C ASP A 151 -5.08 -18.42 -2.47
N ILE A 152 -5.62 -19.53 -2.96
CA ILE A 152 -6.14 -19.65 -4.34
C ILE A 152 -7.23 -18.60 -4.60
N ALA A 153 -8.19 -18.46 -3.69
CA ALA A 153 -9.24 -17.46 -3.81
C ALA A 153 -8.68 -16.03 -3.79
N GLY A 154 -7.66 -15.76 -2.97
CA GLY A 154 -6.95 -14.49 -2.91
C GLY A 154 -6.26 -14.14 -4.23
N ILE A 155 -5.46 -15.07 -4.76
CA ILE A 155 -4.73 -14.89 -6.02
C ILE A 155 -5.69 -14.68 -7.19
N ARG A 156 -6.81 -15.43 -7.24
CA ARG A 156 -7.84 -15.26 -8.28
C ARG A 156 -8.47 -13.87 -8.25
N ARG A 157 -8.80 -13.35 -7.07
CA ARG A 157 -9.30 -11.97 -6.93
C ARG A 157 -8.28 -10.92 -7.39
N GLU A 158 -7.00 -11.15 -7.13
CA GLU A 158 -5.94 -10.24 -7.57
C GLU A 158 -5.78 -10.26 -9.10
N LEU A 159 -5.84 -11.45 -9.70
CA LEU A 159 -5.85 -11.59 -11.17
C LEU A 159 -7.06 -10.88 -11.81
N GLU A 160 -8.23 -10.95 -11.19
CA GLU A 160 -9.44 -10.24 -11.64
C GLU A 160 -9.31 -8.71 -11.52
N ARG A 161 -8.52 -8.24 -10.54
CA ARG A 161 -8.28 -6.82 -10.29
C ARG A 161 -7.34 -6.20 -11.33
N LEU A 162 -6.47 -6.99 -11.96
CA LEU A 162 -5.52 -6.47 -12.94
C LEU A 162 -6.24 -5.96 -14.21
N PRO A 163 -5.86 -4.77 -14.72
CA PRO A 163 -6.42 -4.21 -15.95
C PRO A 163 -6.12 -5.15 -17.12
N GLY A 164 -7.16 -5.49 -17.91
CA GLY A 164 -7.08 -6.46 -19.01
C GLY A 164 -7.70 -7.84 -18.73
N ALA A 165 -8.12 -8.15 -17.49
CA ALA A 165 -8.99 -9.31 -17.22
C ALA A 165 -10.46 -9.03 -17.56
N ASN A 166 -10.89 -7.76 -17.48
CA ASN A 166 -12.26 -7.30 -17.70
C ASN A 166 -12.43 -6.32 -18.88
N GLU A 167 -11.37 -6.04 -19.65
CA GLU A 167 -11.51 -5.28 -20.89
C GLU A 167 -12.16 -6.18 -21.95
N ARG A 168 -13.50 -6.11 -22.03
CA ARG A 168 -14.21 -6.59 -23.22
C ARG A 168 -13.57 -5.92 -24.44
N PRO A 169 -13.34 -6.66 -25.54
CA PRO A 169 -12.79 -6.07 -26.74
C PRO A 169 -13.73 -4.96 -27.19
N SER A 170 -13.28 -3.71 -27.01
CA SER A 170 -13.96 -2.55 -27.57
C SER A 170 -13.84 -2.69 -29.08
N ALA A 171 -14.93 -3.11 -29.71
CA ALA A 171 -15.06 -3.18 -31.15
C ALA A 171 -14.68 -1.81 -31.74
N SER A 172 -13.54 -1.79 -32.43
CA SER A 172 -13.09 -0.66 -33.24
C SER A 172 -14.07 -0.50 -34.40
N LYS A 173 -14.62 0.70 -34.57
CA LYS A 173 -15.28 1.14 -35.80
C LYS A 173 -14.73 2.50 -36.21
#